data_AF-A0A433EED5-F1
#
_entry.id   AF-A0A433EED5-F1
#
_cell.length_a   1.000
_cell.length_b   1.000
_cell.length_c   1.000
_cell.angle_alpha   90.00
_cell.angle_beta   90.00
_cell.angle_gamma   90.00
#
_symmetry.space_group_name_H-M   'P 1'
#
loop_
_entity.id
_entity.type
_entity.pdbx_description
1 polymer ?
#
loop_
_entity_poly.entity_id
_entity_poly.type
_entity_poly.pdbx_seq_one_letter_code
_entity_poly.pdbx_strand_id
1 'polypeptide(L)'
;MPNTQPAQQPVIPSGGGLERVYALLPAQRPAPLIPVYLAAALIACQVVMWQVLACNILFTVQYPINALSESQAKAMEQIQQYYPALVTGLGIMFITGMHMFLLLKYLQGHRWAALVLTVLELLGMLCALSMVLIVGVLMSQLNGASSEQVDYLLGSSSPLYLPVYAGMPYLVMSVIALALLWSRASRAYTDARSAWRLRHRLRELEEQCDLLMQAQAAQAEIAKDT
;
A
#
# COMPACT_ATOMS: atom_id res chain seq x y z
N MET A 1 5.05 -3.77 52.76
CA MET A 1 3.64 -3.34 52.61
C MET A 1 3.46 -2.84 51.18
N PRO A 2 2.61 -3.45 50.35
CA PRO A 2 2.39 -3.00 48.98
C PRO A 2 1.46 -1.79 48.97
N ASN A 3 1.86 -0.74 48.27
CA ASN A 3 1.14 0.52 48.14
C ASN A 3 0.09 0.40 47.02
N THR A 4 -1.17 0.12 47.36
CA THR A 4 -2.29 0.12 46.40
C THR A 4 -2.90 1.51 46.33
N GLN A 5 -2.47 2.32 45.36
CA GLN A 5 -3.25 3.49 44.93
C GLN A 5 -4.54 3.01 44.27
N PRO A 6 -5.72 3.55 44.62
CA PRO A 6 -6.96 3.22 43.93
C PRO A 6 -6.92 3.77 42.51
N ALA A 7 -7.34 2.94 41.54
CA ALA A 7 -7.53 3.35 40.16
C ALA A 7 -8.47 4.57 40.12
N GLN A 8 -8.00 5.68 39.55
CA GLN A 8 -8.85 6.82 39.25
C GLN A 8 -10.00 6.36 38.35
N GLN A 9 -11.22 6.37 38.88
CA GLN A 9 -12.42 6.19 38.09
C GLN A 9 -12.49 7.30 37.03
N PRO A 10 -12.96 7.01 35.82
CA PRO A 10 -13.18 8.02 34.80
C PRO A 10 -14.20 9.02 35.35
N VAL A 11 -13.82 10.30 35.44
CA VAL A 11 -14.75 11.38 35.73
C VAL A 11 -15.75 11.43 34.58
N ILE A 12 -16.98 10.98 34.83
CA ILE A 12 -18.09 11.09 33.90
C ILE A 12 -18.53 12.55 33.93
N PRO A 13 -18.39 13.33 32.84
CA PRO A 13 -18.90 14.70 32.83
C PRO A 13 -20.43 14.66 32.87
N SER A 14 -21.00 15.45 33.79
CA SER A 14 -22.43 15.63 34.04
C SER A 14 -23.09 16.58 33.03
N GLY A 15 -22.67 16.53 31.76
CA GLY A 15 -23.18 17.35 30.65
C GLY A 15 -24.09 16.54 29.73
N GLY A 16 -25.10 17.22 29.17
CA GLY A 16 -26.15 16.64 28.32
C GLY A 16 -25.62 15.84 27.13
N GLY A 17 -26.47 14.92 26.62
CA GLY A 17 -26.10 13.82 25.72
C GLY A 17 -25.26 14.17 24.48
N LEU A 18 -25.26 15.42 23.99
CA LEU A 18 -24.40 15.85 22.88
C LEU A 18 -22.91 15.96 23.27
N GLU A 19 -22.55 16.42 24.48
CA GLU A 19 -21.14 16.59 24.86
C GLU A 19 -20.41 15.25 24.99
N ARG A 20 -21.11 14.20 25.41
CA ARG A 20 -20.59 12.82 25.41
C ARG A 20 -20.32 12.31 23.99
N VAL A 21 -21.10 12.74 23.00
CA VAL A 21 -20.92 12.35 21.60
C VAL A 21 -19.78 13.13 20.95
N TYR A 22 -19.59 14.41 21.30
CA TYR A 22 -18.43 15.20 20.89
C TYR A 22 -17.12 14.72 21.53
N ALA A 23 -17.15 14.25 22.78
CA ALA A 23 -16.00 13.60 23.42
C ALA A 23 -15.61 12.25 22.77
N LEU A 24 -16.53 11.63 22.03
CA LEU A 24 -16.31 10.41 21.24
C LEU A 24 -15.91 10.70 19.79
N LEU A 25 -15.90 11.95 19.34
CA LEU A 25 -15.27 12.27 18.06
C LEU A 25 -13.77 12.02 18.20
N PRO A 26 -13.16 11.20 17.32
CA PRO A 26 -11.72 11.12 17.26
C PRO A 26 -11.22 12.50 16.89
N ALA A 27 -10.69 13.24 17.87
CA ALA A 27 -9.84 14.39 17.61
C ALA A 27 -8.88 13.96 16.50
N GLN A 28 -8.80 14.74 15.41
CA GLN A 28 -7.78 14.55 14.39
C GLN A 28 -6.42 14.75 15.07
N ARG A 29 -5.91 13.68 15.70
CA ARG A 29 -4.56 13.67 16.21
C ARG A 29 -3.65 13.79 14.98
N PRO A 30 -2.63 14.65 15.02
CA PRO A 30 -1.60 14.63 13.99
C PRO A 30 -1.12 13.18 13.86
N ALA A 31 -1.04 12.69 12.61
CA ALA A 31 -0.61 11.33 12.35
C ALA A 31 0.70 11.10 13.13
N PRO A 32 0.81 10.01 13.93
CA PRO A 32 2.01 9.80 14.72
C PRO A 32 3.23 9.81 13.79
N LEU A 33 4.29 10.51 14.17
CA LEU A 33 5.51 10.70 13.37
C LEU A 33 6.15 9.36 12.94
N ILE A 34 6.00 8.31 13.75
CA ILE A 34 6.60 6.99 13.54
C ILE A 34 6.16 6.35 12.20
N PRO A 35 4.85 6.28 11.86
CA PRO A 35 4.38 5.84 10.54
C PRO A 35 4.96 6.60 9.35
N VAL A 36 5.26 7.89 9.47
CA VAL A 36 5.75 8.72 8.36
C VAL A 36 7.19 8.35 8.04
N TYR A 37 8.06 8.27 9.05
CA TYR A 37 9.46 7.86 8.85
C TYR A 37 9.55 6.42 8.36
N LEU A 38 8.73 5.52 8.91
CA LEU A 38 8.66 4.13 8.44
C LEU A 38 8.22 4.07 6.98
N ALA A 39 7.16 4.79 6.60
CA ALA A 39 6.69 4.83 5.22
C ALA A 39 7.77 5.35 4.26
N ALA A 40 8.46 6.43 4.62
CA ALA A 40 9.54 6.99 3.83
C ALA A 40 10.70 6.00 3.64
N ALA A 41 11.08 5.30 4.71
CA ALA A 41 12.12 4.27 4.66
C ALA A 41 11.72 3.11 3.72
N LEU A 42 10.49 2.61 3.85
CA LEU A 42 9.98 1.52 3.01
C LEU A 42 9.92 1.93 1.52
N ILE A 43 9.47 3.16 1.23
CA ILE A 43 9.46 3.73 -0.12
C ILE A 43 10.88 3.84 -0.68
N ALA A 44 11.83 4.35 0.11
CA ALA A 44 13.23 4.45 -0.31
C ALA A 44 13.83 3.07 -0.62
N CYS A 45 13.58 2.08 0.25
CA CYS A 45 14.03 0.70 0.03
C CYS A 45 13.44 0.12 -1.27
N GLN A 46 12.15 0.37 -1.54
CA GLN A 46 11.50 -0.09 -2.77
C GLN A 46 12.17 0.50 -4.02
N VAL A 47 12.44 1.81 -4.03
CA VAL A 47 13.10 2.50 -5.16
C VAL A 47 14.50 1.94 -5.38
N VAL A 48 15.31 1.86 -4.31
CA VAL A 48 16.69 1.37 -4.39
C VAL A 48 16.71 -0.06 -4.94
N MET A 49 15.80 -0.93 -4.48
CA MET A 49 15.74 -2.31 -4.94
C MET A 49 15.43 -2.40 -6.44
N TRP A 50 14.44 -1.64 -6.91
CA TRP A 50 14.14 -1.59 -8.35
C TRP A 50 15.32 -1.00 -9.14
N GLN A 51 16.01 0.02 -8.63
CA GLN A 51 17.16 0.59 -9.32
C GLN A 51 18.33 -0.40 -9.45
N VAL A 52 18.61 -1.17 -8.41
CA VAL A 52 19.60 -2.25 -8.43
C VAL A 52 19.24 -3.29 -9.49
N LEU A 53 17.96 -3.67 -9.59
CA LEU A 53 17.48 -4.60 -10.61
C LEU A 53 17.64 -4.04 -12.04
N ALA A 54 17.37 -2.74 -12.25
CA ALA A 54 17.57 -2.08 -13.56
C ALA A 54 19.04 -2.08 -13.96
N CYS A 55 19.91 -1.67 -13.02
CA CYS A 55 21.35 -1.63 -13.25
C CYS A 55 21.89 -3.02 -13.61
N ASN A 56 21.38 -4.07 -12.97
CA ASN A 56 21.75 -5.45 -13.27
C ASN A 56 21.36 -5.87 -14.70
N ILE A 57 20.16 -5.51 -15.16
CA ILE A 57 19.71 -5.80 -16.54
C ILE A 57 20.57 -5.03 -17.55
N LEU A 58 20.81 -3.74 -17.32
CA LEU A 58 21.66 -2.94 -18.19
C LEU A 58 23.10 -3.46 -18.22
N PHE A 59 23.64 -3.84 -17.06
CA PHE A 59 24.99 -4.40 -16.97
C PHE A 59 25.13 -5.73 -17.71
N THR A 60 24.13 -6.61 -17.63
CA THR A 60 24.13 -7.92 -18.30
C THR A 60 23.92 -7.84 -19.82
N VAL A 61 23.27 -6.77 -20.30
CA VAL A 61 22.94 -6.58 -21.73
C VAL A 61 23.96 -5.69 -22.46
N GLN A 62 24.50 -4.67 -21.78
CA GLN A 62 25.33 -3.64 -22.44
C GLN A 62 26.82 -3.99 -22.48
N TYR A 63 27.30 -4.98 -21.72
CA TYR A 63 28.71 -5.39 -21.76
C TYR A 63 28.93 -6.46 -22.83
N PRO A 64 29.45 -6.11 -24.03
CA PRO A 64 29.96 -7.12 -24.93
C PRO A 64 31.14 -7.80 -24.24
N ILE A 65 31.04 -9.12 -24.07
CA ILE A 65 32.11 -9.98 -23.53
C ILE A 65 33.42 -9.78 -24.31
N ASN A 66 33.33 -9.26 -25.54
CA ASN A 66 34.41 -9.02 -26.49
C ASN A 66 35.39 -7.90 -26.11
N ALA A 67 35.13 -7.09 -25.07
CA ALA A 67 36.02 -6.02 -24.61
C ALA A 67 36.88 -6.38 -23.38
N LEU A 68 36.70 -7.58 -22.82
CA LEU A 68 37.36 -8.04 -21.59
C LEU A 68 38.54 -8.95 -21.94
N SER A 69 39.63 -8.86 -21.18
CA SER A 69 40.69 -9.88 -21.26
C SER A 69 40.14 -11.26 -20.87
N GLU A 70 40.72 -12.36 -21.34
CA GLU A 70 40.24 -13.73 -21.06
C GLU A 70 39.98 -14.01 -19.57
N SER A 71 40.82 -13.46 -18.68
CA SER A 71 40.65 -13.58 -17.24
C SER A 71 39.47 -12.77 -16.70
N GLN A 72 39.21 -11.59 -17.28
CA GLN A 72 38.06 -10.77 -16.94
C GLN A 72 36.77 -11.32 -17.54
N ALA A 73 36.81 -11.91 -18.73
CA ALA A 73 35.68 -12.58 -19.36
C ALA A 73 35.22 -13.78 -18.50
N LYS A 74 36.13 -14.65 -18.05
CA LYS A 74 35.81 -15.77 -17.15
C LYS A 74 35.27 -15.33 -15.78
N ALA A 75 35.85 -14.28 -15.20
CA ALA A 75 35.35 -13.73 -13.94
C ALA A 75 33.95 -13.10 -14.12
N MET A 76 33.73 -12.40 -15.22
CA MET A 76 32.44 -11.80 -15.56
C MET A 76 31.38 -12.87 -15.82
N GLU A 77 31.73 -13.96 -16.50
CA GLU A 77 30.85 -15.10 -16.77
C GLU A 77 30.37 -15.78 -15.48
N GLN A 78 31.28 -16.02 -14.51
CA GLN A 78 30.90 -16.53 -13.18
C GLN A 78 30.00 -15.57 -12.40
N ILE A 79 30.28 -14.26 -12.45
CA ILE A 79 29.48 -13.24 -11.78
C ILE A 79 28.09 -13.15 -12.43
N GLN A 80 28.01 -13.12 -13.76
CA GLN A 80 26.74 -13.04 -14.51
C GLN A 80 25.87 -14.29 -14.35
N GLN A 81 26.45 -15.46 -14.08
CA GLN A 81 25.68 -16.69 -13.89
C GLN A 81 24.90 -16.71 -12.56
N TYR A 82 25.46 -16.18 -11.47
CA TYR A 82 24.87 -16.33 -10.12
C TYR A 82 24.39 -15.02 -9.51
N TYR A 83 25.08 -13.91 -9.77
CA TYR A 83 24.78 -12.63 -9.15
C TYR A 83 23.39 -12.08 -9.52
N PRO A 84 22.95 -12.14 -10.79
CA PRO A 84 21.64 -11.61 -11.17
C PRO A 84 20.48 -12.35 -10.52
N ALA A 85 20.56 -13.68 -10.47
CA ALA A 85 19.56 -14.52 -9.85
C ALA A 85 19.49 -14.29 -8.32
N LEU A 86 20.64 -14.18 -7.66
CA LEU A 86 20.72 -13.98 -6.22
C LEU A 86 20.21 -12.59 -5.80
N VAL A 87 20.64 -11.53 -6.49
CA VAL A 87 20.18 -10.15 -6.23
C VAL A 87 18.68 -10.03 -6.45
N THR A 88 18.17 -10.62 -7.54
CA THR A 88 16.74 -10.57 -7.84
C THR A 88 15.92 -11.40 -6.86
N GLY A 89 16.39 -12.59 -6.49
CA GLY A 89 15.72 -13.44 -5.50
C GLY A 89 15.62 -12.75 -4.14
N LEU A 90 16.71 -12.14 -3.65
CA LEU A 90 16.69 -11.34 -2.43
C LEU A 90 15.75 -10.14 -2.55
N GLY A 91 15.74 -9.46 -3.70
CA GLY A 91 14.85 -8.35 -3.96
C GLY A 91 13.38 -8.73 -3.92
N ILE A 92 12.99 -9.83 -4.58
CA ILE A 92 11.63 -10.34 -4.58
C ILE A 92 11.20 -10.74 -3.16
N MET A 93 12.06 -11.44 -2.41
CA MET A 93 11.75 -11.81 -1.02
C MET A 93 11.56 -10.58 -0.13
N PHE A 94 12.42 -9.57 -0.27
CA PHE A 94 12.31 -8.33 0.49
C PHE A 94 11.02 -7.57 0.17
N ILE A 95 10.71 -7.39 -1.13
CA ILE A 95 9.49 -6.72 -1.58
C ILE A 95 8.26 -7.46 -1.07
N THR A 96 8.22 -8.78 -1.23
CA THR A 96 7.11 -9.63 -0.78
C THR A 96 6.94 -9.54 0.74
N GLY A 97 8.03 -9.62 1.51
CA GLY A 97 8.01 -9.51 2.96
C GLY A 97 7.48 -8.15 3.44
N MET A 98 7.91 -7.06 2.79
CA MET A 98 7.44 -5.72 3.07
C MET A 98 5.94 -5.56 2.78
N HIS A 99 5.46 -6.02 1.62
CA HIS A 99 4.05 -5.96 1.24
C HIS A 99 3.18 -6.79 2.20
N MET A 100 3.64 -8.00 2.56
CA MET A 100 2.97 -8.85 3.54
C MET A 100 2.90 -8.20 4.92
N PHE A 101 3.98 -7.57 5.39
CA PHE A 101 3.99 -6.84 6.66
C PHE A 101 2.92 -5.74 6.68
N LEU A 102 2.85 -4.92 5.62
CA LEU A 102 1.86 -3.85 5.52
C LEU A 102 0.44 -4.38 5.39
N LEU A 103 0.24 -5.46 4.63
CA LEU A 103 -1.05 -6.13 4.52
C LEU A 103 -1.52 -6.63 5.90
N LEU A 104 -0.65 -7.31 6.67
CA LEU A 104 -0.97 -7.76 8.01
C LEU A 104 -1.31 -6.59 8.94
N LYS A 105 -0.56 -5.49 8.88
CA LYS A 105 -0.86 -4.28 9.66
C LYS A 105 -2.20 -3.68 9.29
N TYR A 106 -2.54 -3.65 8.00
CA TYR A 106 -3.84 -3.20 7.54
C TYR A 106 -4.98 -4.11 8.03
N LEU A 107 -4.79 -5.44 7.98
CA LEU A 107 -5.76 -6.40 8.52
C LEU A 107 -5.95 -6.26 10.04
N GLN A 108 -4.91 -5.85 10.77
CA GLN A 108 -4.98 -5.49 12.20
C GLN A 108 -5.72 -4.16 12.47
N GLY A 109 -6.22 -3.46 11.44
CA GLY A 109 -6.97 -2.22 11.57
C GLY A 109 -6.14 -0.93 11.43
N HIS A 110 -4.85 -1.02 11.14
CA HIS A 110 -3.99 0.15 10.96
C HIS A 110 -4.23 0.79 9.59
N ARG A 111 -5.04 1.87 9.56
CA ARG A 111 -5.41 2.57 8.32
C ARG A 111 -4.23 3.15 7.54
N TRP A 112 -3.16 3.57 8.23
CA TRP A 112 -1.95 4.09 7.58
C TRP A 112 -1.27 3.04 6.71
N ALA A 113 -1.33 1.76 7.09
CA ALA A 113 -0.69 0.69 6.35
C ALA A 113 -1.32 0.49 4.97
N ALA A 114 -2.64 0.72 4.83
CA ALA A 114 -3.32 0.68 3.53
C ALA A 114 -2.81 1.77 2.58
N LEU A 115 -2.59 2.97 3.10
CA LEU A 115 -2.08 4.10 2.31
C LEU A 115 -0.65 3.82 1.85
N VAL A 116 0.21 3.39 2.77
CA VAL A 116 1.61 3.05 2.45
C VAL A 116 1.68 1.89 1.45
N LEU A 117 0.86 0.85 1.64
CA LEU A 117 0.76 -0.29 0.71
C LEU A 117 0.28 0.17 -0.67
N THR A 118 -0.73 1.05 -0.75
CA THR A 118 -1.20 1.62 -2.03
C THR A 118 -0.10 2.36 -2.76
N VAL A 119 0.66 3.20 -2.04
CA VAL A 119 1.77 3.97 -2.63
C VAL A 119 2.87 3.03 -3.12
N LEU A 120 3.24 2.03 -2.34
CA LEU A 120 4.25 1.04 -2.70
C LEU A 120 3.83 0.18 -3.90
N GLU A 121 2.57 -0.24 -3.97
CA GLU A 121 2.02 -0.98 -5.11
C GLU A 121 2.07 -0.13 -6.39
N LEU A 122 1.61 1.13 -6.33
CA LEU A 122 1.65 2.04 -7.48
C LEU A 122 3.09 2.30 -7.95
N LEU A 123 3.99 2.57 -7.01
CA LEU A 123 5.40 2.79 -7.30
C LEU A 123 6.05 1.52 -7.88
N GLY A 124 5.77 0.36 -7.28
CA GLY A 124 6.26 -0.92 -7.75
C GLY A 124 5.74 -1.25 -9.15
N MET A 125 4.49 -0.93 -9.46
CA MET A 125 3.95 -1.08 -10.81
C MET A 125 4.65 -0.15 -11.81
N LEU A 126 4.90 1.11 -11.44
CA LEU A 126 5.67 2.04 -12.29
C LEU A 126 7.09 1.52 -12.57
N CYS A 127 7.76 0.99 -11.54
CA CYS A 127 9.09 0.40 -11.70
C CYS A 127 9.08 -0.91 -12.51
N ALA A 128 8.10 -1.79 -12.29
CA ALA A 128 7.96 -3.01 -13.06
C ALA A 128 7.66 -2.71 -14.54
N LEU A 129 6.81 -1.72 -14.80
CA LEU A 129 6.48 -1.26 -16.14
C LEU A 129 7.70 -0.62 -16.82
N SER A 130 8.50 0.17 -16.11
CA SER A 130 9.73 0.73 -16.68
C SER A 130 10.75 -0.35 -17.02
N MET A 131 10.90 -1.41 -16.21
CA MET A 131 11.74 -2.57 -16.56
C MET A 131 11.29 -3.26 -17.83
N VAL A 132 10.00 -3.55 -17.93
CA VAL A 132 9.41 -4.17 -19.12
C VAL A 132 9.64 -3.31 -20.36
N LEU A 133 9.52 -1.99 -20.25
CA LEU A 133 9.83 -1.06 -21.34
C LEU A 133 11.31 -1.09 -21.72
N ILE A 134 12.23 -1.12 -20.75
CA ILE A 134 13.67 -1.26 -21.01
C ILE A 134 13.93 -2.56 -21.80
N VAL A 135 13.35 -3.68 -21.37
CA VAL A 135 13.43 -4.96 -22.09
C VAL A 135 12.86 -4.82 -23.51
N GLY A 136 11.72 -4.16 -23.67
CA GLY A 136 11.12 -3.92 -24.99
C GLY A 136 12.01 -3.10 -25.92
N VAL A 137 12.67 -2.06 -25.38
CA VAL A 137 13.66 -1.27 -26.13
C VAL A 137 14.85 -2.15 -26.52
N LEU A 138 15.39 -2.95 -25.61
CA LEU A 138 16.49 -3.87 -25.91
C LEU A 138 16.11 -4.89 -26.99
N MET A 139 14.91 -5.44 -26.93
CA MET A 139 14.38 -6.33 -27.97
C MET A 139 14.22 -5.63 -29.31
N SER A 140 13.85 -4.35 -29.34
CA SER A 140 13.74 -3.59 -30.60
C SER A 140 15.10 -3.40 -31.31
N GLN A 141 16.20 -3.36 -30.55
CA GLN A 141 17.55 -3.25 -31.09
C GLN A 141 18.05 -4.56 -31.73
N LEU A 142 17.33 -5.68 -31.56
CA LEU A 142 17.68 -6.95 -32.21
C LEU A 142 17.50 -6.91 -33.73
N ASN A 143 16.70 -5.97 -34.24
CA ASN A 143 16.48 -5.83 -35.67
C ASN A 143 17.74 -5.24 -36.35
N GLY A 144 18.60 -6.13 -36.88
CA GLY A 144 19.91 -5.78 -37.44
C GLY A 144 21.10 -6.09 -36.53
N ALA A 145 20.88 -6.72 -35.37
CA ALA A 145 21.95 -7.18 -34.47
C ALA A 145 22.68 -8.42 -35.02
N SER A 146 23.88 -8.70 -34.52
CA SER A 146 24.61 -9.93 -34.88
C SER A 146 23.88 -11.17 -34.35
N SER A 147 24.04 -12.31 -35.03
CA SER A 147 23.42 -13.58 -34.60
C SER A 147 23.80 -13.96 -33.17
N GLU A 148 25.04 -13.70 -32.75
CA GLU A 148 25.52 -13.94 -31.38
C GLU A 148 24.76 -13.10 -30.33
N GLN A 149 24.44 -11.83 -30.63
CA GLN A 149 23.65 -10.99 -29.72
C GLN A 149 22.21 -11.48 -29.63
N VAL A 150 21.63 -11.91 -30.75
CA VAL A 150 20.28 -12.48 -30.79
C VAL A 150 20.21 -13.77 -29.97
N ASP A 151 21.17 -14.68 -30.15
CA ASP A 151 21.24 -15.95 -29.43
C ASP A 151 21.47 -15.76 -27.93
N TYR A 152 22.28 -14.79 -27.53
CA TYR A 152 22.50 -14.46 -26.12
C TYR A 152 21.25 -13.87 -25.44
N LEU A 153 20.53 -12.98 -26.13
CA LEU A 153 19.35 -12.29 -25.57
C LEU A 153 18.06 -13.12 -25.65
N LEU A 154 17.95 -14.08 -26.56
CA LEU A 154 16.76 -14.94 -26.70
C LEU A 154 16.98 -16.37 -26.21
N GLY A 155 18.22 -16.75 -25.87
CA GLY A 155 18.55 -18.08 -25.38
C GLY A 155 17.90 -18.43 -24.04
N SER A 156 17.93 -19.71 -23.67
CA SER A 156 17.36 -20.24 -22.41
C SER A 156 17.97 -19.63 -21.14
N SER A 157 19.19 -19.09 -21.25
CA SER A 157 19.91 -18.42 -20.16
C SER A 157 19.84 -16.89 -20.28
N SER A 158 18.86 -16.37 -21.04
CA SER A 158 18.76 -14.95 -21.35
C SER A 158 18.70 -14.09 -20.09
N PRO A 159 19.48 -12.99 -20.03
CA PRO A 159 19.37 -12.01 -18.95
C PRO A 159 18.01 -11.30 -18.93
N LEU A 160 17.24 -11.37 -20.04
CA LEU A 160 15.90 -10.80 -20.16
C LEU A 160 14.80 -11.71 -19.58
N TYR A 161 15.10 -13.00 -19.37
CA TYR A 161 14.12 -13.96 -18.85
C TYR A 161 13.57 -13.49 -17.50
N LEU A 162 14.46 -13.10 -16.59
CA LEU A 162 14.13 -12.76 -15.23
C LEU A 162 13.25 -11.50 -15.10
N PRO A 163 13.55 -10.35 -15.75
CA PRO A 163 12.65 -9.19 -15.72
C PRO A 163 11.29 -9.43 -16.38
N VAL A 164 11.20 -10.26 -17.43
CA VAL A 164 9.91 -10.58 -18.07
C VAL A 164 9.07 -11.49 -17.15
N TYR A 165 9.67 -12.57 -16.62
CA TYR A 165 8.98 -13.54 -15.79
C TYR A 165 8.74 -13.08 -14.35
N ALA A 166 9.50 -12.10 -13.83
CA ALA A 166 9.23 -11.51 -12.52
C ALA A 166 8.36 -10.25 -12.65
N GLY A 167 8.66 -9.36 -13.61
CA GLY A 167 7.99 -8.07 -13.77
C GLY A 167 6.54 -8.19 -14.23
N MET A 168 6.23 -9.05 -15.20
CA MET A 168 4.86 -9.20 -15.71
C MET A 168 3.91 -9.79 -14.66
N PRO A 169 4.26 -10.91 -13.96
CA PRO A 169 3.41 -11.40 -12.89
C PRO A 169 3.29 -10.42 -11.74
N TYR A 170 4.36 -9.68 -11.41
CA TYR A 170 4.28 -8.62 -10.41
C TYR A 170 3.21 -7.57 -10.77
N LEU A 171 3.21 -7.07 -12.01
CA LEU A 171 2.20 -6.12 -12.48
C LEU A 171 0.78 -6.65 -12.33
N VAL A 172 0.54 -7.90 -12.76
CA VAL A 172 -0.78 -8.54 -12.67
C VAL A 172 -1.21 -8.66 -11.20
N MET A 173 -0.32 -9.15 -10.34
CA MET A 173 -0.62 -9.33 -8.92
C MET A 173 -0.85 -8.00 -8.20
N SER A 174 -0.07 -6.97 -8.52
CA SER A 174 -0.25 -5.61 -7.97
C SER A 174 -1.59 -5.01 -8.35
N VAL A 175 -2.04 -5.18 -9.61
CA VAL A 175 -3.36 -4.71 -10.04
C VAL A 175 -4.47 -5.43 -9.26
N ILE A 176 -4.38 -6.75 -9.09
CA ILE A 176 -5.34 -7.54 -8.32
C ILE A 176 -5.34 -7.09 -6.85
N ALA A 177 -4.16 -6.96 -6.24
CA ALA A 177 -4.01 -6.54 -4.86
C ALA A 177 -4.62 -5.14 -4.62
N LEU A 178 -4.35 -4.21 -5.53
CA LEU A 178 -4.89 -2.85 -5.47
C LEU A 178 -6.42 -2.87 -5.61
N ALA A 179 -6.97 -3.66 -6.54
CA ALA A 179 -8.42 -3.80 -6.71
C ALA A 179 -9.09 -4.36 -5.44
N LEU A 180 -8.49 -5.35 -4.79
CA LEU A 180 -8.98 -5.91 -3.53
C LEU A 180 -8.93 -4.92 -2.38
N LEU A 181 -7.83 -4.16 -2.27
CA LEU A 181 -7.64 -3.12 -1.26
C LEU A 181 -8.71 -2.02 -1.38
N TRP A 182 -8.92 -1.52 -2.59
CA TRP A 182 -9.91 -0.50 -2.89
C TRP A 182 -11.35 -1.03 -2.78
N SER A 183 -11.61 -2.29 -3.15
CA SER A 183 -12.91 -2.93 -2.94
C SER A 183 -13.28 -2.99 -1.45
N ARG A 184 -12.32 -3.33 -0.58
CA ARG A 184 -12.53 -3.31 0.88
C ARG A 184 -12.75 -1.89 1.40
N ALA A 185 -11.95 -0.92 0.95
CA ALA A 185 -12.11 0.49 1.35
C ALA A 185 -13.47 1.07 0.92
N SER A 186 -13.92 0.77 -0.30
CA SER A 186 -15.21 1.20 -0.85
C SER A 186 -16.40 0.66 -0.05
N ARG A 187 -16.37 -0.61 0.35
CA ARG A 187 -17.38 -1.20 1.23
C ARG A 187 -17.44 -0.49 2.58
N ALA A 188 -16.29 -0.32 3.24
CA ALA A 188 -16.21 0.38 4.52
C ALA A 188 -16.72 1.83 4.44
N TYR A 189 -16.44 2.53 3.33
CA TYR A 189 -16.98 3.87 3.09
C TYR A 189 -18.51 3.86 2.91
N THR A 190 -19.03 2.91 2.13
CA THR A 190 -20.46 2.77 1.86
C THR A 190 -21.24 2.47 3.14
N ASP A 191 -20.70 1.60 4.00
CA ASP A 191 -21.28 1.27 5.30
C ASP A 191 -21.26 2.47 6.26
N ALA A 192 -20.16 3.23 6.30
CA ALA A 192 -20.09 4.45 7.10
C ALA A 192 -21.10 5.50 6.62
N ARG A 193 -21.28 5.62 5.29
CA ARG A 193 -22.23 6.55 4.68
C ARG A 193 -23.69 6.13 4.91
N SER A 194 -24.01 4.84 4.88
CA SER A 194 -25.37 4.35 5.18
C SER A 194 -25.71 4.57 6.65
N ALA A 195 -24.77 4.27 7.56
CA ALA A 195 -24.92 4.53 8.99
C ALA A 195 -25.10 6.02 9.30
N TRP A 196 -24.32 6.90 8.65
CA TRP A 196 -24.48 8.35 8.79
C TRP A 196 -25.87 8.82 8.36
N ARG A 197 -26.37 8.36 7.21
CA ARG A 197 -27.72 8.70 6.73
C ARG A 197 -28.81 8.24 7.70
N LEU A 198 -28.68 7.05 8.25
CA LEU A 198 -29.64 6.50 9.21
C LEU A 198 -29.67 7.34 10.50
N ARG A 199 -28.49 7.69 11.04
CA ARG A 199 -28.38 8.55 12.22
C ARG A 199 -28.92 9.95 12.00
N HIS A 200 -28.78 10.47 10.78
CA HIS A 200 -29.31 11.79 10.44
C HIS A 200 -30.85 11.77 10.43
N ARG A 201 -31.45 10.79 9.76
CA ARG A 201 -32.91 10.61 9.75
C ARG A 201 -33.49 10.35 11.14
N LEU A 202 -32.80 9.57 11.97
CA LEU A 202 -33.24 9.32 13.34
C LEU A 202 -33.28 10.61 14.16
N ARG A 203 -32.29 11.50 14.00
CA ARG A 203 -32.31 12.81 14.66
C ARG A 203 -33.45 13.70 14.16
N GLU A 204 -33.71 13.73 12.86
CA GLU A 204 -34.84 14.47 12.30
C GLU A 204 -36.19 13.98 12.87
N LEU A 205 -36.35 12.66 13.01
CA LEU A 205 -37.56 12.07 13.59
C LEU A 205 -37.69 12.36 15.10
N GLU A 206 -36.59 12.33 15.84
CA GLU A 206 -36.54 12.68 17.26
C GLU A 206 -36.97 14.14 17.48
N GLU A 207 -36.41 15.07 16.70
CA GLU A 207 -36.78 16.49 16.72
C GLU A 207 -38.27 16.71 16.39
N GLN A 208 -38.82 15.98 15.41
CA GLN A 208 -40.25 16.04 15.09
C GLN A 208 -41.13 15.50 16.21
N CYS A 209 -40.72 14.41 16.86
CA CYS A 209 -41.45 13.82 17.99
C CYS A 209 -41.50 14.78 19.17
N ASP A 210 -40.37 15.42 19.50
CA ASP A 210 -40.27 16.39 20.59
C ASP A 210 -41.17 17.60 20.35
N LEU A 211 -41.20 18.13 19.12
CA LEU A 211 -42.10 19.21 18.74
C LEU A 211 -43.58 18.83 18.88
N LEU A 212 -43.95 17.60 18.49
CA LEU A 212 -45.32 17.09 18.65
C LEU A 212 -45.71 16.93 20.12
N MET A 213 -44.81 16.40 20.96
CA MET A 213 -45.06 16.27 22.40
C MET A 213 -45.22 17.64 23.07
N GLN A 214 -44.40 18.64 22.70
CA GLN A 214 -44.53 20.01 23.19
C GLN A 214 -45.86 20.64 22.76
N ALA A 215 -46.27 20.45 21.51
CA ALA A 215 -47.55 20.96 21.01
C ALA A 215 -48.74 20.32 21.74
N GLN A 216 -48.71 19.01 22.01
CA GLN A 216 -49.73 18.32 22.79
C GLN A 216 -49.78 18.78 24.25
N ALA A 217 -48.62 18.98 24.88
CA ALA A 217 -48.53 19.49 26.25
C ALA A 217 -49.13 20.91 26.36
N ALA A 218 -48.79 21.79 25.41
CA ALA A 218 -49.36 23.14 25.35
C ALA A 218 -50.89 23.13 25.15
N GLN A 219 -51.41 22.24 24.30
CA GLN A 219 -52.86 22.08 24.11
C GLN A 219 -53.55 21.56 25.38
N ALA A 220 -52.93 20.63 26.11
CA ALA A 220 -53.47 20.10 27.35
C ALA A 220 -53.50 21.14 28.48
N GLU A 221 -52.53 22.06 28.51
CA GLU A 221 -52.49 23.18 29.46
C GLU A 221 -53.60 24.20 29.18
N ILE A 222 -53.78 24.58 27.91
CA ILE A 222 -54.88 25.47 27.47
C ILE A 222 -56.26 24.88 27.81
N ALA A 223 -56.43 23.57 27.62
CA ALA A 223 -57.69 22.87 27.92
C ALA A 223 -58.00 22.75 29.43
N LYS A 224 -57.02 23.03 30.31
CA LYS A 224 -57.18 22.99 31.76
C LYS A 224 -57.64 24.34 32.34
N ASP A 225 -57.39 25.42 31.61
CA ASP A 225 -57.74 26.81 31.96
C ASP A 225 -59.09 27.27 31.36
N THR A 226 -59.80 26.37 30.68
CA THR A 226 -61.16 26.57 30.12
C THR A 226 -62.18 25.70 30.85
#